data_AF-A0A1W9X0W6-F1
#
_entry.id   AF-A0A1W9X0W6-F1
#
_cell.length_a   1.000
_cell.length_b   1.000
_cell.length_c   1.000
_cell.angle_alpha   90.00
_cell.angle_beta   90.00
_cell.angle_gamma   90.00
#
_symmetry.space_group_name_H-M   'P 1'
#
loop_
_entity.id
_entity.type
_entity.pdbx_description
1 polymer ?
#
loop_
_entity_poly.entity_id
_entity_poly.type
_entity_poly.pdbx_seq_one_letter_code
_entity_poly.pdbx_strand_id
1 'polypeptide(L)'
;MIAITLGDPAGIGPEIIIKSLANKEIYEICQPLVIGDKNVIANALTICNLTAELNIIEKPAEGKYQLGTIDLIDLKNFDLSQLQIGTVQAMCGQAAYDYIEKAVKLAMAREVFEVRGMRVFFLSRHVSLRQACDLVTKERILQYIIRCTEALKR
;
A
#
# COMPACT_ATOMS: atom_id res chain seq x y z
N MET A 1 -10.12 -4.42 4.25
CA MET A 1 -9.42 -3.31 3.57
C MET A 1 -8.06 -3.81 3.11
N ILE A 2 -7.68 -3.49 1.87
CA ILE A 2 -6.41 -3.91 1.27
C ILE A 2 -5.68 -2.64 0.80
N ALA A 3 -4.49 -2.39 1.33
CA ALA A 3 -3.63 -1.30 0.87
C ALA A 3 -2.77 -1.77 -0.31
N ILE A 4 -2.77 -1.01 -1.39
CA ILE A 4 -2.11 -1.32 -2.65
C ILE A 4 -1.13 -0.18 -2.91
N THR A 5 0.16 -0.49 -2.94
CA THR A 5 1.18 0.47 -3.37
C THR A 5 1.17 0.58 -4.88
N LEU A 6 1.31 1.79 -5.42
CA LEU A 6 1.39 2.04 -6.86
C LEU A 6 2.53 1.25 -7.53
N GLY A 7 3.62 1.06 -6.80
CA GLY A 7 4.86 0.51 -7.33
C GLY A 7 5.64 1.56 -8.12
N ASP A 8 6.43 1.09 -9.08
CA ASP A 8 7.24 1.93 -9.97
C ASP A 8 6.35 2.74 -10.94
N PRO A 9 6.39 4.08 -10.91
CA PRO A 9 5.64 4.94 -11.84
C PRO A 9 5.92 4.74 -13.33
N ALA A 10 7.11 4.24 -13.69
CA ALA A 10 7.49 3.94 -15.09
C ALA A 10 7.15 2.50 -15.51
N GLY A 11 6.77 1.65 -14.55
CA GLY A 11 6.31 0.29 -14.81
C GLY A 11 4.84 0.22 -15.22
N ILE A 12 4.28 -1.00 -15.21
CA ILE A 12 2.87 -1.28 -15.57
C ILE A 12 1.92 -1.33 -14.35
N GLY A 13 2.45 -1.10 -13.15
CA GLY A 13 1.71 -1.17 -11.89
C GLY A 13 0.51 -0.22 -11.85
N PRO A 14 0.68 1.08 -12.18
CA PRO A 14 -0.42 2.04 -12.22
C PRO A 14 -1.59 1.58 -13.10
N GLU A 15 -1.33 1.06 -14.30
CA GLU A 15 -2.34 0.59 -15.25
C GLU A 15 -3.10 -0.65 -14.75
N ILE A 16 -2.37 -1.59 -14.14
CA ILE A 16 -2.99 -2.80 -13.55
C ILE A 16 -3.93 -2.39 -12.42
N ILE A 17 -3.52 -1.45 -11.56
CA ILE A 17 -4.33 -0.98 -10.44
C ILE A 17 -5.63 -0.38 -10.95
N ILE A 18 -5.58 0.60 -11.86
CA ILE A 18 -6.80 1.27 -12.33
C ILE A 18 -7.73 0.33 -13.10
N LYS A 19 -7.20 -0.63 -13.86
CA LYS A 19 -8.02 -1.65 -14.56
C LYS A 19 -8.69 -2.58 -13.57
N SER A 20 -8.00 -2.94 -12.49
CA SER A 20 -8.56 -3.75 -11.41
C SER A 20 -9.66 -2.99 -10.67
N LEU A 21 -9.41 -1.71 -10.36
CA LEU A 21 -10.36 -0.82 -9.67
C LEU A 21 -11.53 -0.35 -10.54
N ALA A 22 -11.56 -0.71 -11.82
CA ALA A 22 -12.73 -0.55 -12.68
C ALA A 22 -13.73 -1.73 -12.56
N ASN A 23 -13.35 -2.83 -11.91
CA ASN A 23 -14.23 -3.98 -11.71
C ASN A 23 -15.01 -3.86 -10.38
N LYS A 24 -16.34 -3.91 -10.47
CA LYS A 24 -17.25 -3.87 -9.32
C LYS A 24 -16.99 -4.98 -8.30
N GLU A 25 -16.65 -6.18 -8.76
CA GLU A 25 -16.42 -7.35 -7.90
C GLU A 25 -15.32 -7.09 -6.86
N ILE A 26 -14.33 -6.26 -7.19
CA ILE A 26 -13.24 -5.89 -6.26
C ILE A 26 -13.77 -5.15 -5.04
N TYR A 27 -14.73 -4.24 -5.23
CA TYR A 27 -15.35 -3.48 -4.13
C TYR A 27 -16.36 -4.30 -3.33
N GLU A 28 -16.86 -5.40 -3.89
CA GLU A 28 -17.74 -6.34 -3.18
C GLU A 28 -16.95 -7.24 -2.22
N ILE A 29 -15.68 -7.56 -2.55
CA ILE A 29 -14.85 -8.46 -1.73
C ILE A 29 -13.85 -7.71 -0.84
N CYS A 30 -13.50 -6.47 -1.15
CA CYS A 30 -12.57 -5.68 -0.34
C CYS A 30 -12.79 -4.17 -0.45
N GLN A 31 -12.13 -3.44 0.45
CA GLN A 31 -12.03 -1.98 0.42
C GLN A 31 -10.62 -1.61 -0.06
N PRO A 32 -10.43 -1.31 -1.36
CA PRO A 32 -9.12 -1.05 -1.91
C PRO A 32 -8.66 0.38 -1.59
N LEU A 33 -7.47 0.51 -1.00
CA LEU A 33 -6.83 1.79 -0.74
C LEU A 33 -5.52 1.87 -1.53
N VAL A 34 -5.37 2.89 -2.37
CA VAL A 34 -4.13 3.11 -3.12
C VAL A 34 -3.19 4.01 -2.33
N ILE A 35 -1.89 3.71 -2.38
CA ILE A 35 -0.82 4.53 -1.83
C ILE A 35 0.15 4.84 -2.97
N GLY A 36 0.27 6.11 -3.32
CA GLY A 36 0.96 6.52 -4.54
C GLY A 36 1.01 8.03 -4.72
N ASP A 37 1.29 8.45 -5.94
CA ASP A 37 1.18 9.86 -6.37
C ASP A 37 -0.03 10.04 -7.29
N LYS A 38 -0.82 11.10 -7.04
CA LYS A 38 -2.04 11.39 -7.80
C LYS A 38 -1.79 11.58 -9.29
N ASN A 39 -0.65 12.16 -9.68
CA ASN A 39 -0.37 12.49 -11.07
C ASN A 39 -0.08 11.23 -11.87
N VAL A 40 0.55 10.23 -11.24
CA VAL A 40 0.81 8.93 -11.86
C VAL A 40 -0.50 8.16 -12.07
N ILE A 41 -1.41 8.17 -11.09
CA ILE A 41 -2.76 7.59 -11.27
C ILE A 41 -3.54 8.30 -12.38
N ALA A 42 -3.54 9.63 -12.39
CA ALA A 42 -4.22 10.42 -13.42
C ALA A 42 -3.66 10.13 -14.83
N ASN A 43 -2.34 10.00 -14.94
CA ASN A 43 -1.68 9.58 -16.17
C ASN A 43 -2.11 8.18 -16.60
N ALA A 44 -2.12 7.21 -15.68
CA ALA A 44 -2.57 5.86 -15.97
C ALA A 44 -4.03 5.81 -16.44
N LEU A 45 -4.93 6.58 -15.79
CA LEU A 45 -6.36 6.67 -16.18
C LEU A 45 -6.48 7.16 -17.63
N THR A 46 -5.68 8.15 -18.00
CA THR A 46 -5.60 8.67 -19.37
C THR A 46 -5.10 7.62 -20.35
N ILE A 47 -3.99 6.92 -20.03
CA ILE A 47 -3.40 5.87 -20.87
C ILE A 47 -4.39 4.72 -21.10
N CYS A 48 -5.14 4.33 -20.07
CA CYS A 48 -6.10 3.23 -20.15
C CYS A 48 -7.49 3.64 -20.65
N ASN A 49 -7.70 4.93 -20.93
CA ASN A 49 -8.99 5.49 -21.33
C ASN A 49 -10.12 5.13 -20.34
N LEU A 50 -9.82 5.24 -19.04
CA LEU A 50 -10.75 4.99 -17.93
C LEU A 50 -11.04 6.29 -17.19
N THR A 51 -12.21 6.35 -16.54
CA THR A 51 -12.60 7.50 -15.72
C THR A 51 -12.90 7.05 -14.29
N ALA A 52 -12.34 7.77 -13.33
CA ALA A 52 -12.59 7.58 -11.91
C ALA A 52 -12.34 8.90 -11.17
N GLU A 53 -13.12 9.17 -10.12
CA GLU A 53 -12.88 10.27 -9.20
C GLU A 53 -11.76 9.90 -8.23
N LEU A 54 -10.78 10.78 -8.04
CA LEU A 54 -9.74 10.58 -7.02
C LEU A 54 -10.21 11.20 -5.70
N ASN A 55 -10.42 10.35 -4.70
CA ASN A 55 -10.69 10.78 -3.34
C ASN A 55 -9.38 10.76 -2.53
N ILE A 56 -8.78 11.93 -2.34
CA ILE A 56 -7.52 12.05 -1.61
C ILE A 56 -7.81 12.03 -0.11
N ILE A 57 -7.25 11.06 0.60
CA ILE A 57 -7.46 10.85 2.03
C ILE A 57 -6.14 10.77 2.79
N GLU A 58 -6.16 11.11 4.08
CA GLU A 58 -4.98 10.96 4.94
C GLU A 58 -5.03 9.67 5.74
N LYS A 59 -6.24 9.26 6.13
CA LYS A 59 -6.47 8.07 6.95
C LYS A 59 -7.37 7.09 6.20
N PRO A 60 -7.10 5.78 6.31
CA PRO A 60 -7.96 4.78 5.68
C PRO A 60 -9.42 4.81 6.14
N ALA A 61 -9.74 5.40 7.28
CA ALA A 61 -11.12 5.53 7.74
C ALA A 61 -11.96 6.55 6.94
N GLU A 62 -11.31 7.42 6.16
CA GLU A 62 -11.95 8.49 5.39
C GLU A 62 -12.32 8.05 3.96
N GLY A 63 -11.97 6.83 3.57
CA GLY A 63 -12.21 6.31 2.23
C GLY A 63 -13.69 6.02 1.96
N LYS A 64 -14.13 6.30 0.72
CA LYS A 64 -15.50 6.01 0.26
C LYS A 64 -15.66 4.54 -0.12
N TYR A 65 -14.61 3.92 -0.66
CA TYR A 65 -14.51 2.53 -1.09
C TYR A 65 -15.65 2.09 -2.01
N GLN A 66 -15.92 2.89 -3.02
CA GLN A 66 -17.03 2.70 -3.96
C GLN A 66 -16.54 2.69 -5.41
N LEU A 67 -17.21 1.90 -6.25
CA LEU A 67 -16.93 1.86 -7.68
C LEU A 67 -17.01 3.28 -8.29
N GLY A 68 -16.05 3.61 -9.14
CA GLY A 68 -15.95 4.93 -9.76
C GLY A 68 -15.20 5.96 -8.92
N THR A 69 -14.81 5.62 -7.68
CA THR A 69 -13.93 6.44 -6.85
C THR A 69 -12.70 5.64 -6.44
N ILE A 70 -11.50 6.21 -6.65
CA ILE A 70 -10.24 5.64 -6.16
C ILE A 70 -9.84 6.42 -4.91
N ASP A 71 -9.88 5.74 -3.77
CA ASP A 71 -9.33 6.25 -2.52
C ASP A 71 -7.80 6.17 -2.54
N LEU A 72 -7.16 7.33 -2.38
CA LEU A 72 -5.72 7.49 -2.55
C LEU A 72 -5.11 8.23 -1.36
N ILE A 73 -4.07 7.65 -0.78
CA ILE A 73 -3.10 8.38 0.05
C ILE A 73 -2.02 8.90 -0.90
N ASP A 74 -2.09 10.20 -1.18
CA ASP A 74 -1.22 10.92 -2.10
C ASP A 74 0.07 11.38 -1.40
N LEU A 75 1.22 10.87 -1.83
CA LEU A 75 2.53 11.23 -1.28
C LEU A 75 3.12 12.50 -1.89
N LYS A 76 2.61 12.96 -3.04
CA LYS A 76 3.06 14.19 -3.73
C LYS A 76 4.58 14.24 -3.94
N ASN A 77 5.17 13.08 -4.16
CA ASN A 77 6.62 12.90 -4.22
C ASN A 77 7.11 12.59 -5.63
N PHE A 78 6.25 12.73 -6.66
CA PHE A 78 6.62 12.40 -8.02
C PHE A 78 6.35 13.53 -9.02
N ASP A 79 7.39 13.93 -9.75
CA ASP A 79 7.28 14.85 -10.88
C ASP A 79 7.06 14.06 -12.17
N LEU A 80 5.82 14.12 -12.69
CA LEU A 80 5.43 13.43 -13.90
C LEU A 80 6.15 13.96 -15.16
N SER A 81 6.64 15.21 -15.16
CA SER A 81 7.30 15.80 -16.33
C SER A 81 8.64 15.13 -16.67
N GLN A 82 9.25 14.46 -15.68
CA GLN A 82 10.52 13.76 -15.82
C GLN A 82 10.35 12.26 -16.11
N LEU A 83 9.11 11.77 -16.17
CA LEU A 83 8.81 10.36 -16.34
C LEU A 83 9.08 9.86 -17.77
N GLN A 84 9.85 8.80 -17.89
CA GLN A 84 10.07 8.06 -19.13
C GLN A 84 9.55 6.63 -18.97
N ILE A 85 8.36 6.37 -19.50
CA ILE A 85 7.70 5.05 -19.41
C ILE A 85 8.61 3.94 -19.95
N GLY A 86 8.69 2.83 -19.22
CA GLY A 86 9.49 1.66 -19.60
C GLY A 86 11.01 1.82 -19.42
N THR A 87 11.48 2.96 -18.91
CA THR A 87 12.89 3.23 -18.65
C THR A 87 13.17 3.22 -17.15
N VAL A 88 14.28 2.59 -16.74
CA VAL A 88 14.68 2.57 -15.32
C VAL A 88 15.18 3.95 -14.91
N GLN A 89 14.56 4.54 -13.88
CA GLN A 89 14.93 5.85 -13.35
C GLN A 89 15.02 5.82 -11.82
N ALA A 90 16.04 6.48 -11.25
CA ALA A 90 16.26 6.49 -9.80
C ALA A 90 15.08 7.11 -9.02
N MET A 91 14.48 8.17 -9.55
CA MET A 91 13.28 8.81 -9.00
C MET A 91 12.10 7.84 -8.88
N CYS A 92 11.94 6.92 -9.84
CA CYS A 92 10.87 5.93 -9.82
C CYS A 92 11.08 4.88 -8.72
N GLY A 93 12.33 4.43 -8.56
CA GLY A 93 12.72 3.55 -7.47
C GLY A 93 12.52 4.18 -6.09
N GLN A 94 12.88 5.46 -5.94
CA GLN A 94 12.65 6.20 -4.70
C GLN A 94 11.15 6.34 -4.39
N ALA A 95 10.34 6.71 -5.39
CA ALA A 95 8.89 6.83 -5.21
C ALA A 95 8.26 5.49 -4.80
N ALA A 96 8.63 4.40 -5.47
CA ALA A 96 8.17 3.05 -5.13
C ALA A 96 8.55 2.66 -3.69
N TYR A 97 9.76 2.99 -3.25
CA TYR A 97 10.19 2.79 -1.87
C TYR A 97 9.34 3.59 -0.88
N ASP A 98 9.10 4.87 -1.14
CA ASP A 98 8.30 5.74 -0.27
C ASP A 98 6.86 5.21 -0.12
N TYR A 99 6.27 4.69 -1.21
CA TYR A 99 4.94 4.08 -1.18
C TYR A 99 4.91 2.84 -0.26
N ILE A 100 5.92 1.98 -0.37
CA ILE A 100 6.07 0.80 0.49
C ILE A 100 6.26 1.24 1.95
N GLU A 101 7.13 2.21 2.19
CA GLU A 101 7.39 2.71 3.54
C GLU A 101 6.10 3.26 4.18
N LYS A 102 5.30 4.02 3.43
CA LYS A 102 3.99 4.52 3.88
C LYS A 102 3.00 3.38 4.14
N ALA A 103 2.91 2.40 3.25
CA ALA A 103 2.05 1.23 3.43
C ALA A 103 2.42 0.44 4.69
N VAL A 104 3.71 0.25 4.92
CA VAL A 104 4.24 -0.39 6.13
C VAL A 104 3.89 0.44 7.36
N LYS A 105 4.10 1.76 7.36
CA LYS A 105 3.70 2.64 8.48
C LYS A 105 2.20 2.51 8.81
N LEU A 106 1.34 2.46 7.79
CA LEU A 106 -0.11 2.29 7.97
C LEU A 106 -0.49 0.90 8.51
N ALA A 107 0.15 -0.16 8.00
CA ALA A 107 -0.03 -1.51 8.50
C ALA A 107 0.47 -1.65 9.94
N MET A 108 1.60 -1.01 10.28
CA MET A 108 2.16 -0.98 11.63
C MET A 108 1.22 -0.27 12.61
N ALA A 109 0.53 0.78 12.16
CA ALA A 109 -0.49 1.47 12.96
C ALA A 109 -1.75 0.64 13.21
N ARG A 110 -1.94 -0.49 12.51
CA ARG A 110 -3.04 -1.45 12.68
C ARG A 110 -2.57 -2.91 12.94
N GLU A 111 -1.32 -3.10 13.32
CA GLU A 111 -0.64 -4.34 13.76
C GLU A 111 -0.69 -5.61 12.87
N VAL A 112 -1.43 -5.66 11.75
CA VAL A 112 -1.61 -6.90 10.98
C VAL A 112 -1.41 -6.71 9.48
N PHE A 113 -0.61 -7.61 8.87
CA PHE A 113 -0.46 -7.78 7.43
C PHE A 113 -1.07 -9.12 7.03
N GLU A 114 -2.01 -9.13 6.09
CA GLU A 114 -2.67 -10.34 5.59
C GLU A 114 -2.37 -10.53 4.09
N VAL A 115 -1.85 -11.70 3.72
CA VAL A 115 -1.66 -12.11 2.32
C VAL A 115 -2.26 -13.50 2.13
N ARG A 116 -3.26 -13.64 1.26
CA ARG A 116 -3.90 -14.92 0.89
C ARG A 116 -4.33 -15.77 2.10
N GLY A 117 -4.95 -15.16 3.11
CA GLY A 117 -5.40 -15.83 4.35
C GLY A 117 -4.28 -16.18 5.33
N MET A 118 -3.03 -15.86 5.01
CA MET A 118 -1.89 -15.97 5.92
C MET A 118 -1.62 -14.61 6.56
N ARG A 119 -1.80 -14.54 7.88
CA ARG A 119 -1.48 -13.36 8.69
C ARG A 119 -0.03 -13.48 9.17
N VAL A 120 0.81 -12.52 8.80
CA VAL A 120 2.23 -12.50 9.16
C VAL A 120 2.46 -11.42 10.22
N PHE A 121 3.00 -11.83 11.36
CA PHE A 121 3.30 -10.93 12.48
C PHE A 121 4.81 -10.86 12.71
N PHE A 122 5.35 -9.64 12.83
CA PHE A 122 6.80 -9.41 12.96
C PHE A 122 7.21 -9.09 14.40
N LEU A 123 7.97 -9.97 15.06
CA LEU A 123 8.47 -9.74 16.42
C LEU A 123 9.35 -8.48 16.55
N SER A 124 10.12 -8.14 15.51
CA SER A 124 10.94 -6.93 15.39
C SER A 124 10.85 -6.36 13.98
N ARG A 125 10.94 -5.03 13.81
CA ARG A 125 10.84 -4.34 12.50
C ARG A 125 11.91 -3.25 12.37
N HIS A 126 12.52 -3.11 11.19
CA HIS A 126 13.49 -2.05 10.83
C HIS A 126 14.69 -1.91 11.80
N VAL A 127 15.35 -3.03 12.09
CA VAL A 127 16.58 -3.06 12.90
C VAL A 127 17.63 -3.92 12.23
N SER A 128 18.90 -3.71 12.56
CA SER A 128 19.98 -4.60 12.12
C SER A 128 19.77 -6.02 12.64
N LEU A 129 20.32 -7.03 11.97
CA LEU A 129 20.20 -8.43 12.39
C LEU A 129 20.70 -8.64 13.84
N ARG A 130 21.77 -7.94 14.23
CA ARG A 130 22.29 -7.97 15.61
C ARG A 130 21.23 -7.50 16.61
N GLN A 131 20.64 -6.33 16.36
CA GLN A 131 19.58 -5.80 17.21
C GLN A 131 18.33 -6.68 17.19
N ALA A 132 17.99 -7.27 16.04
CA ALA A 132 16.89 -8.22 15.96
C ALA A 132 17.10 -9.39 16.93
N CYS A 133 18.31 -9.97 16.98
CA CYS A 133 18.66 -11.02 17.93
C CYS A 133 18.50 -10.59 19.39
N ASP A 134 18.91 -9.37 19.74
CA ASP A 134 18.78 -8.84 21.10
C ASP A 134 17.31 -8.63 21.53
N LEU A 135 16.42 -8.38 20.56
CA LEU A 135 14.99 -8.20 20.81
C LEU A 135 14.24 -9.54 20.99
N VAL A 136 14.88 -10.68 20.71
CA VAL A 136 14.29 -12.02 20.87
C VAL A 136 14.46 -12.50 22.32
N THR A 137 13.66 -11.96 23.23
CA THR A 137 13.58 -12.47 24.61
C THR A 137 12.32 -13.31 24.83
N LYS A 138 12.37 -14.23 25.80
CA LYS A 138 11.25 -15.13 26.13
C LYS A 138 9.97 -14.34 26.47
N GLU A 139 10.12 -13.28 27.25
CA GLU A 139 9.01 -12.43 27.68
C GLU A 139 8.38 -11.69 26.50
N ARG A 140 9.20 -11.17 25.58
CA ARG A 140 8.72 -10.46 24.38
C ARG A 140 8.02 -11.40 23.42
N ILE A 141 8.57 -12.59 23.19
CA ILE A 141 7.91 -13.61 22.37
C ILE A 141 6.55 -13.97 22.94
N LEU A 142 6.45 -14.22 24.25
CA LEU A 142 5.20 -14.63 24.89
C LEU A 142 4.13 -13.55 24.78
N GLN A 143 4.49 -12.29 25.08
CA GLN A 143 3.60 -11.14 24.90
C GLN A 143 3.15 -10.98 23.45
N TYR A 144 4.06 -11.20 22.51
CA TYR A 144 3.77 -11.07 21.09
C TYR A 144 2.81 -12.17 20.61
N ILE A 145 2.99 -13.42 21.04
CA ILE A 145 2.07 -14.54 20.73
C ILE A 145 0.66 -14.24 21.25
N ILE A 146 0.53 -13.72 22.47
CA ILE A 146 -0.77 -13.34 23.04
C ILE A 146 -1.45 -12.28 22.16
N ARG A 147 -0.73 -11.20 21.81
CA ARG A 147 -1.26 -10.15 20.92
C ARG A 147 -1.66 -10.68 19.55
N CYS A 148 -0.86 -11.55 18.95
CA CYS A 148 -1.18 -12.19 17.68
C CYS A 148 -2.45 -13.05 17.81
N THR A 149 -2.58 -13.79 18.91
CA THR A 149 -3.75 -14.66 19.17
C THR A 149 -5.03 -13.84 19.37
N GLU A 150 -4.96 -12.68 20.02
CA GLU A 150 -6.09 -11.76 20.15
C GLU A 150 -6.45 -11.10 18.82
N ALA A 151 -5.45 -10.69 18.04
CA ALA A 151 -5.64 -10.14 16.69
C ALA A 151 -6.21 -11.19 15.72
N LEU A 152 -6.02 -12.49 15.99
CA LEU A 152 -6.60 -13.60 15.22
C LEU A 152 -8.06 -13.91 15.57
N LYS A 153 -8.53 -13.50 16.75
CA LYS A 153 -9.93 -13.69 17.20
C LYS A 153 -10.88 -12.60 16.71
N ARG A 154 -10.36 -11.57 16.03
CA ARG A 154 -11.10 -10.51 15.34
C ARG A 154 -11.07 -10.74 13.84
#